data_AF-A0A7Y1AUB4-F1
#
_entry.id   AF-A0A7Y1AUB4-F1
#
_cell.length_a   1.000
_cell.length_b   1.000
_cell.length_c   1.000
_cell.angle_alpha   90.00
_cell.angle_beta   90.00
_cell.angle_gamma   90.00
#
_symmetry.space_group_name_H-M   'P 1'
#
loop_
_entity.id
_entity.type
_entity.pdbx_description
1 polymer ?
#
loop_
_entity_poly.entity_id
_entity_poly.type
_entity_poly.pdbx_seq_one_letter_code
_entity_poly.pdbx_strand_id
1 'polypeptide(L)'
;QGLKNPIRFQGQYHDHETGLHYNRYRYYDPRAGRFISKDPISYAGGLNLYAYAPNPVEWVDPLGLARIPKSVKTKVALENQEVFGVETCEKCLTSVVPGQKSQRGVTPPSNERQFDHIHPDSLGGDNNEKNTQILCRRCNRNLSDSLKPNYKILNRLPYSLP
;
A
#
# COMPACT_ATOMS: atom_id res chain seq x y z
N GLN A 1 -37.76 1.09 19.23
CA GLN A 1 -36.65 2.05 19.47
C GLN A 1 -35.39 1.41 18.92
N GLY A 2 -34.74 2.04 17.93
CA GLY A 2 -33.71 1.42 17.10
C GLY A 2 -32.38 1.23 17.83
N LEU A 3 -31.63 0.20 17.42
CA LEU A 3 -30.25 -0.05 17.82
C LEU A 3 -29.40 1.22 17.72
N LYS A 4 -29.07 1.84 18.87
CA LYS A 4 -28.03 2.88 18.95
C LYS A 4 -26.69 2.20 18.75
N ASN A 5 -26.27 2.01 17.50
CA ASN A 5 -24.91 1.63 17.21
C ASN A 5 -24.00 2.84 17.51
N PRO A 6 -23.09 2.78 18.51
CA PRO A 6 -22.19 3.89 18.82
C PRO A 6 -20.99 3.95 17.87
N ILE A 7 -20.81 2.95 17.00
CA ILE A 7 -19.71 2.89 16.04
C ILE A 7 -20.00 3.86 14.88
N ARG A 8 -19.01 4.66 14.51
CA ARG A 8 -19.00 5.59 13.37
C ARG A 8 -17.90 5.20 12.39
N PHE A 9 -17.55 6.09 11.46
CA PHE A 9 -16.57 5.85 10.39
C PHE A 9 -15.21 5.41 10.95
N GLN A 10 -14.55 4.43 10.32
CA GLN A 10 -13.26 3.84 10.73
C GLN A 10 -13.02 3.73 12.26
N GLY A 11 -13.88 2.99 12.99
CA GLY A 11 -13.62 2.69 14.41
C GLY A 11 -13.82 3.85 15.38
N GLN A 12 -14.43 4.94 14.92
CA GLN A 12 -14.85 6.06 15.76
C GLN A 12 -15.95 5.64 16.73
N TYR A 13 -15.84 6.07 17.98
CA TYR A 13 -16.91 5.94 18.97
C TYR A 13 -17.67 7.25 19.09
N HIS A 14 -18.98 7.22 18.89
CA HIS A 14 -19.83 8.40 19.08
C HIS A 14 -20.06 8.66 20.56
N ASP A 15 -19.54 9.78 21.03
CA ASP A 15 -19.89 10.30 22.34
C ASP A 15 -21.24 11.03 22.26
N HIS A 16 -22.24 10.47 22.92
CA HIS A 16 -23.60 10.99 22.90
C HIS A 16 -23.78 12.28 23.72
N GLU A 17 -22.87 12.57 24.66
CA GLU A 17 -22.96 13.75 25.52
C GLU A 17 -22.44 15.00 24.79
N THR A 18 -21.38 14.85 24.01
CA THR A 18 -20.72 15.97 23.32
C THR A 18 -21.05 16.05 21.83
N GLY A 19 -21.59 14.96 21.24
CA GLY A 19 -21.82 14.86 19.79
C GLY A 19 -20.53 14.71 18.97
N LEU A 20 -19.38 14.57 19.64
CA LEU A 20 -18.07 14.37 19.02
C LEU A 20 -17.82 12.88 18.75
N HIS A 21 -16.79 12.61 17.95
CA HIS A 21 -16.36 11.25 17.65
C HIS A 21 -15.00 11.01 18.28
N TYR A 22 -14.94 10.08 19.21
CA TYR A 22 -13.70 9.68 19.85
C TYR A 22 -12.90 8.74 18.93
N ASN A 23 -11.66 9.14 18.68
CA ASN A 23 -10.69 8.48 17.82
C ASN A 23 -9.41 8.23 18.62
N ARG A 24 -9.45 7.23 19.51
CA ARG A 24 -8.34 6.68 20.34
C ARG A 24 -7.52 7.68 21.15
N TYR A 25 -6.90 8.67 20.52
CA TYR A 25 -6.11 9.72 21.14
C TYR A 25 -6.68 11.13 20.94
N ARG A 26 -7.72 11.32 20.10
CA ARG A 26 -8.29 12.63 19.78
C ARG A 26 -9.81 12.60 19.61
N TYR A 27 -10.44 13.76 19.80
CA TYR A 27 -11.86 13.99 19.48
C TYR A 27 -12.00 14.66 18.12
N TYR A 28 -12.83 14.09 17.27
CA TYR A 28 -13.16 14.57 15.93
C TYR A 28 -14.53 15.25 15.94
N ASP A 29 -14.59 16.44 15.36
CA ASP A 29 -15.84 17.16 15.13
C ASP A 29 -16.36 16.86 13.71
N PRO A 30 -17.46 16.08 13.58
CA PRO A 30 -18.03 15.75 12.28
C PRO A 30 -18.65 16.96 11.57
N ARG A 31 -19.04 18.02 12.28
CA ARG A 31 -19.60 19.24 11.67
C ARG A 31 -18.49 20.09 11.03
N ALA A 32 -17.35 20.18 11.68
CA ALA A 32 -16.20 20.97 11.22
C ALA A 32 -15.21 20.17 10.34
N GLY A 33 -15.36 18.84 10.28
CA GLY A 33 -14.54 17.94 9.47
C GLY A 33 -13.10 17.78 9.96
N ARG A 34 -12.81 18.06 11.23
CA ARG A 34 -11.44 18.18 11.77
C ARG A 34 -11.33 17.70 13.22
N PHE A 35 -10.10 17.45 13.68
CA PHE A 35 -9.84 17.22 15.11
C PHE A 35 -9.91 18.53 15.90
N ILE A 36 -10.39 18.46 17.14
CA ILE A 36 -10.42 19.64 18.04
C ILE A 36 -9.08 19.84 18.77
N SER A 37 -8.29 18.78 18.88
CA SER A 37 -6.97 18.78 19.52
C SER A 37 -5.85 18.66 18.49
N LYS A 38 -4.71 19.33 18.75
CA LYS A 38 -3.50 19.24 17.92
C LYS A 38 -2.99 17.80 17.85
N ASP A 39 -2.38 17.43 16.73
CA ASP A 39 -1.74 16.14 16.55
C ASP A 39 -0.55 15.98 17.54
N PRO A 40 -0.51 14.92 18.36
CA PRO A 40 0.62 14.65 19.26
C PRO A 40 1.95 14.44 18.52
N ILE A 41 1.93 14.03 17.24
CA ILE A 41 3.15 13.92 16.43
C ILE A 41 3.61 15.29 15.83
N SER A 42 2.86 16.36 16.12
CA SER A 42 3.15 17.74 15.71
C SER A 42 3.40 17.84 14.18
N TYR A 43 4.38 18.63 13.75
CA TYR A 43 4.66 18.89 12.33
C TYR A 43 5.09 17.67 11.53
N ALA A 44 5.49 16.57 12.18
CA ALA A 44 5.81 15.33 11.48
C ALA A 44 4.55 14.66 10.88
N GLY A 45 3.34 15.03 11.33
CA GLY A 45 2.06 14.61 10.75
C GLY A 45 1.59 15.49 9.58
N GLY A 46 2.34 16.53 9.23
CA GLY A 46 2.00 17.51 8.20
C GLY A 46 1.78 18.93 8.74
N LEU A 47 1.56 19.88 7.83
CA LEU A 47 1.41 21.31 8.18
C LEU A 47 0.09 21.61 8.91
N ASN A 48 -0.95 20.79 8.71
CA ASN A 48 -2.25 20.98 9.35
C ASN A 48 -2.41 20.06 10.56
N LEU A 49 -2.09 20.59 11.74
CA LEU A 49 -2.11 19.87 13.02
C LEU A 49 -3.51 19.43 13.47
N TYR A 50 -4.58 19.87 12.79
CA TYR A 50 -5.97 19.55 13.10
C TYR A 50 -6.65 18.71 12.01
N ALA A 51 -5.96 18.41 10.91
CA ALA A 51 -6.54 17.66 9.81
C ALA A 51 -6.84 16.21 10.22
N TYR A 52 -8.01 15.72 9.80
CA TYR A 52 -8.40 14.32 9.99
C TYR A 52 -7.68 13.39 9.01
N ALA A 53 -7.70 13.75 7.73
CA ALA A 53 -6.91 13.16 6.66
C ALA A 53 -6.78 14.18 5.53
N PRO A 54 -5.70 14.14 4.71
CA PRO A 54 -5.54 15.02 3.55
C PRO A 54 -6.71 14.94 2.56
N ASN A 55 -7.39 13.79 2.48
CA ASN A 55 -8.61 13.61 1.72
C ASN A 55 -9.44 12.43 2.29
N PRO A 56 -10.47 12.69 3.12
CA PRO A 56 -11.20 11.65 3.86
C PRO A 56 -12.21 10.86 3.02
N VAL A 57 -12.43 11.23 1.76
CA VAL A 57 -13.38 10.58 0.85
C VAL A 57 -12.66 9.67 -0.14
N GLU A 58 -11.52 10.11 -0.70
CA GLU A 58 -10.74 9.30 -1.64
C GLU A 58 -9.69 8.44 -0.93
N TRP A 59 -9.16 8.87 0.23
CA TRP A 59 -8.08 8.14 0.89
C TRP A 59 -8.66 7.14 1.89
N VAL A 60 -9.35 6.13 1.33
CA VAL A 60 -9.39 4.83 1.99
C VAL A 60 -8.14 4.12 1.54
N ASP A 61 -7.16 4.07 2.44
CA ASP A 61 -5.92 3.35 2.25
C ASP A 61 -5.86 2.18 3.24
N PRO A 62 -6.38 0.99 2.87
CA PRO A 62 -6.43 -0.14 3.79
C PRO A 62 -5.05 -0.72 4.10
N LEU A 63 -3.98 -0.39 3.35
CA LEU A 63 -2.66 -1.01 3.51
C LEU A 63 -1.43 -0.13 3.17
N GLY A 64 -1.54 0.99 2.47
CA GLY A 64 -0.53 2.07 2.35
C GLY A 64 0.85 1.74 1.82
N LEU A 65 0.96 0.76 0.91
CA LEU A 65 2.28 0.17 0.61
C LEU A 65 2.72 0.15 -0.86
N ALA A 66 2.04 0.80 -1.81
CA ALA A 66 2.64 0.98 -3.15
C ALA A 66 2.04 2.16 -3.94
N ARG A 67 2.76 3.29 -3.98
CA ARG A 67 2.49 4.45 -4.84
C ARG A 67 2.87 4.25 -6.32
N ILE A 68 3.16 3.02 -6.73
CA ILE A 68 3.59 2.73 -8.11
C ILE A 68 2.42 3.02 -9.07
N PRO A 69 2.55 3.99 -10.00
CA PRO A 69 1.51 4.32 -10.97
C PRO A 69 1.14 3.12 -11.84
N LYS A 70 -0.11 3.06 -12.29
CA LYS A 70 -0.57 2.00 -13.20
C LYS A 70 0.27 1.93 -14.48
N SER A 71 0.66 3.09 -15.03
CA SER A 71 1.55 3.19 -16.19
C SER A 71 2.90 2.49 -15.96
N VAL A 72 3.49 2.68 -14.79
CA VAL A 72 4.76 2.04 -14.39
C VAL A 72 4.56 0.53 -14.23
N LYS A 73 3.49 0.09 -13.54
CA LYS A 73 3.18 -1.35 -13.40
C LYS A 73 3.05 -2.05 -14.75
N THR A 74 2.34 -1.43 -15.69
CA THR A 74 2.15 -1.99 -17.04
C THR A 74 3.49 -2.13 -17.77
N LYS A 75 4.33 -1.08 -17.76
CA LYS A 75 5.64 -1.13 -18.43
C LYS A 75 6.56 -2.17 -17.82
N VAL A 76 6.62 -2.26 -16.49
CA VAL A 76 7.44 -3.27 -15.80
C VAL A 76 6.96 -4.69 -16.09
N ALA A 77 5.65 -4.90 -16.21
CA ALA A 77 5.09 -6.20 -16.60
C ALA A 77 5.41 -6.58 -18.04
N LEU A 78 5.30 -5.64 -18.98
CA LEU A 78 5.67 -5.85 -20.37
C LEU A 78 7.16 -6.18 -20.50
N GLU A 79 8.03 -5.38 -19.88
CA GLU A 79 9.48 -5.62 -19.86
C GLU A 79 9.83 -7.00 -19.27
N ASN A 80 9.17 -7.39 -18.18
CA ASN A 80 9.36 -8.71 -17.57
C ASN A 80 8.90 -9.85 -18.50
N GLN A 81 7.76 -9.69 -19.15
CA GLN A 81 7.25 -10.67 -20.12
C GLN A 81 8.14 -10.76 -21.37
N GLU A 82 8.72 -9.65 -21.84
CA GLU A 82 9.69 -9.64 -22.95
C GLU A 82 10.96 -10.43 -22.60
N VAL A 83 11.44 -10.32 -21.36
CA VAL A 83 12.65 -11.03 -20.90
C VAL A 83 12.40 -12.53 -20.69
N PHE A 84 11.27 -12.91 -20.06
CA PHE A 84 11.02 -14.29 -19.64
C PHE A 84 10.00 -15.04 -20.53
N GLY A 85 9.39 -14.39 -21.52
CA GLY A 85 8.30 -14.90 -22.35
C GLY A 85 6.93 -14.95 -21.66
N VAL A 86 6.91 -15.04 -20.32
CA VAL A 86 5.72 -15.00 -19.47
C VAL A 86 5.99 -14.13 -18.25
N GLU A 87 4.94 -13.53 -17.67
CA GLU A 87 5.10 -12.77 -16.43
C GLU A 87 5.68 -13.69 -15.34
N THR A 88 6.83 -13.29 -14.80
CA THR A 88 7.68 -14.13 -13.95
C THR A 88 8.17 -13.34 -12.73
N CYS A 89 8.21 -14.00 -11.58
CA CYS A 89 8.78 -13.44 -10.36
C CYS A 89 10.29 -13.24 -10.53
N GLU A 90 10.77 -12.00 -10.38
CA GLU A 90 12.19 -11.66 -10.54
C GLU A 90 13.08 -12.39 -9.51
N LYS A 91 12.55 -12.75 -8.32
CA LYS A 91 13.34 -13.42 -7.27
C LYS A 91 13.44 -14.93 -7.46
N CYS A 92 12.32 -15.61 -7.70
CA CYS A 92 12.25 -17.09 -7.69
C CYS A 92 12.01 -17.70 -9.07
N LEU A 93 11.95 -16.86 -10.12
CA LEU A 93 11.81 -17.27 -11.52
C LEU A 93 10.58 -18.15 -11.81
N THR A 94 9.58 -18.10 -10.93
CA THR A 94 8.30 -18.81 -11.12
C THR A 94 7.35 -17.90 -11.87
N SER A 95 6.58 -18.47 -12.80
CA SER A 95 5.49 -17.75 -13.48
C SER A 95 4.47 -17.24 -12.46
N VAL A 96 4.06 -15.98 -12.63
CA VAL A 96 3.10 -15.32 -11.74
C VAL A 96 1.73 -15.19 -12.39
N VAL A 97 0.70 -15.27 -11.56
CA VAL A 97 -0.68 -14.99 -11.98
C VAL A 97 -1.03 -13.53 -11.67
N PRO A 98 -1.86 -12.86 -12.49
CA PRO A 98 -2.24 -11.48 -12.23
C PRO A 98 -2.96 -11.35 -10.88
N GLY A 99 -2.64 -10.26 -10.17
CA GLY A 99 -3.28 -9.94 -8.90
C GLY A 99 -4.79 -9.81 -9.03
N GLN A 100 -5.53 -10.47 -8.14
CA GLN A 100 -6.99 -10.43 -8.13
C GLN A 100 -7.49 -9.46 -7.06
N LYS A 101 -8.71 -8.95 -7.22
CA LYS A 101 -9.34 -8.16 -6.15
C LYS A 101 -9.51 -9.04 -4.92
N SER A 102 -9.14 -8.51 -3.75
CA SER A 102 -9.33 -9.19 -2.47
C SER A 102 -10.80 -9.54 -2.27
N GLN A 103 -11.08 -10.81 -1.96
CA GLN A 103 -12.41 -11.31 -1.63
C GLN A 103 -12.38 -11.91 -0.21
N ARG A 104 -13.44 -11.65 0.56
CA ARG A 104 -13.52 -12.10 1.96
C ARG A 104 -13.47 -13.63 2.03
N GLY A 105 -12.55 -14.16 2.83
CA GLY A 105 -12.41 -15.61 3.04
C GLY A 105 -11.60 -16.35 1.97
N VAL A 106 -11.14 -15.65 0.92
CA VAL A 106 -10.31 -16.25 -0.13
C VAL A 106 -8.85 -15.89 0.12
N THR A 107 -8.00 -16.91 0.28
CA THR A 107 -6.55 -16.70 0.36
C THR A 107 -5.99 -16.59 -1.06
N PRO A 108 -5.30 -15.50 -1.43
CA PRO A 108 -4.71 -15.38 -2.75
C PRO A 108 -3.60 -16.43 -2.98
N PRO A 109 -3.39 -16.87 -4.23
CA PRO A 109 -2.41 -17.89 -4.56
C PRO A 109 -0.98 -17.43 -4.26
N SER A 110 -0.08 -18.37 -3.96
CA SER A 110 1.31 -18.06 -3.59
C SER A 110 2.12 -17.42 -4.71
N ASN A 111 1.77 -17.70 -5.96
CA ASN A 111 2.37 -17.13 -7.16
C ASN A 111 1.63 -15.88 -7.68
N GLU A 112 0.76 -15.27 -6.89
CA GLU A 112 0.12 -14.00 -7.27
C GLU A 112 1.17 -12.90 -7.46
N ARG A 113 1.06 -12.16 -8.57
CA ARG A 113 1.94 -11.04 -8.91
C ARG A 113 1.78 -9.90 -7.92
N GLN A 114 2.92 -9.45 -7.40
CA GLN A 114 3.06 -8.27 -6.57
C GLN A 114 4.08 -7.33 -7.23
N PHE A 115 3.78 -6.03 -7.23
CA PHE A 115 4.73 -5.00 -7.61
C PHE A 115 5.27 -4.38 -6.35
N ASP A 116 6.58 -4.27 -6.27
CA ASP A 116 7.21 -3.77 -5.07
C ASP A 116 8.47 -2.97 -5.39
N HIS A 117 8.82 -2.05 -4.50
CA HIS A 117 9.99 -1.22 -4.66
C HIS A 117 11.27 -1.97 -4.28
N ILE A 118 12.37 -1.67 -4.97
CA ILE A 118 13.71 -2.11 -4.57
C ILE A 118 14.18 -1.25 -3.40
N HIS A 119 14.09 0.07 -3.57
CA HIS A 119 14.33 1.07 -2.54
C HIS A 119 12.99 1.65 -2.05
N PRO A 120 12.63 1.49 -0.77
CA PRO A 120 11.32 1.86 -0.26
C PRO A 120 11.10 3.39 -0.23
N ASP A 121 9.85 3.83 -0.42
CA ASP A 121 9.44 5.24 -0.39
C ASP A 121 9.82 5.94 0.92
N SER A 122 9.78 5.23 2.06
CA SER A 122 10.18 5.76 3.38
C SER A 122 11.65 6.17 3.46
N LEU A 123 12.48 5.67 2.55
CA LEU A 123 13.90 6.01 2.43
C LEU A 123 14.19 6.89 1.20
N GLY A 124 13.15 7.50 0.61
CA GLY A 124 13.28 8.36 -0.58
C GLY A 124 13.24 7.61 -1.90
N GLY A 125 12.75 6.37 -1.92
CA GLY A 125 12.50 5.63 -3.15
C GLY A 125 11.50 6.31 -4.08
N ASP A 126 11.85 6.39 -5.35
CA ASP A 126 11.00 6.94 -6.41
C ASP A 126 10.14 5.85 -7.06
N ASN A 127 8.95 6.23 -7.52
CA ASN A 127 7.93 5.32 -8.02
C ASN A 127 8.13 4.95 -9.52
N ASN A 128 9.39 4.84 -9.94
CA ASN A 128 9.80 4.64 -11.33
C ASN A 128 9.94 3.16 -11.69
N GLU A 129 9.96 2.86 -12.99
CA GLU A 129 10.12 1.51 -13.56
C GLU A 129 11.42 0.82 -13.12
N LYS A 130 12.47 1.62 -12.89
CA LYS A 130 13.78 1.15 -12.43
C LYS A 130 13.77 0.72 -10.97
N ASN A 131 12.97 1.37 -10.14
CA ASN A 131 12.85 1.06 -8.72
C ASN A 131 11.74 0.03 -8.45
N THR A 132 10.97 -0.37 -9.45
CA THR A 132 9.87 -1.33 -9.30
C THR A 132 10.28 -2.70 -9.84
N GLN A 133 10.01 -3.75 -9.09
CA GLN A 133 10.23 -5.15 -9.51
C GLN A 133 8.99 -6.02 -9.29
N ILE A 134 8.91 -7.11 -10.06
CA ILE A 134 7.81 -8.10 -9.95
C ILE A 134 8.24 -9.22 -9.03
N LEU A 135 7.44 -9.48 -7.99
CA LEU A 135 7.63 -10.58 -7.06
C LEU A 135 6.35 -11.40 -6.97
N CYS A 136 6.48 -12.69 -6.70
CA CYS A 136 5.32 -13.49 -6.29
C CYS A 136 4.96 -13.18 -4.84
N ARG A 137 3.70 -13.40 -4.47
CA ARG A 137 3.18 -13.20 -3.11
C ARG A 137 4.05 -13.85 -2.03
N ARG A 138 4.53 -15.09 -2.26
CA ARG A 138 5.44 -15.78 -1.33
C ARG A 138 6.75 -15.02 -1.14
N CYS A 139 7.41 -14.65 -2.24
CA CYS A 139 8.68 -13.92 -2.20
C CYS A 139 8.54 -12.53 -1.60
N ASN A 140 7.44 -11.83 -1.90
CA ASN A 140 7.18 -10.50 -1.38
C ASN A 140 6.95 -10.53 0.14
N ARG A 141 6.17 -11.49 0.64
CA ARG A 141 5.91 -11.65 2.08
C ARG A 141 7.16 -12.01 2.87
N ASN A 142 8.04 -12.85 2.31
CA ASN A 142 9.29 -13.23 2.97
C ASN A 142 10.29 -12.07 3.08
N LEU A 143 10.05 -10.96 2.38
CA LEU A 143 10.93 -9.79 2.33
C LEU A 143 10.20 -8.51 2.78
N SER A 144 9.06 -8.61 3.46
CA SER A 144 8.29 -7.43 3.86
C SER A 144 9.09 -6.48 4.75
N ASP A 145 10.01 -7.03 5.55
CA ASP A 145 10.70 -6.30 6.62
C ASP A 145 12.18 -6.04 6.32
N SER A 146 12.62 -6.34 5.09
CA SER A 146 14.03 -6.26 4.67
C SER A 146 14.18 -5.44 3.39
N LEU A 147 15.29 -4.71 3.28
CA LEU A 147 15.68 -4.09 2.01
C LEU A 147 15.80 -5.17 0.93
N LYS A 148 15.05 -4.98 -0.16
CA LYS A 148 15.00 -5.94 -1.25
C LYS A 148 16.15 -5.65 -2.20
N PRO A 149 17.02 -6.63 -2.50
CA PRO A 149 18.02 -6.42 -3.53
C PRO A 149 17.32 -6.26 -4.90
N ASN A 150 18.06 -5.70 -5.85
CA ASN A 150 17.56 -5.52 -7.20
C ASN A 150 17.57 -6.86 -7.96
N TYR A 151 16.46 -7.60 -7.90
CA TYR A 151 16.36 -8.90 -8.57
C TYR A 151 16.33 -8.77 -10.09
N LYS A 152 15.90 -7.62 -10.63
CA LYS A 152 15.99 -7.35 -12.08
C LYS A 152 17.44 -7.44 -12.55
N ILE A 153 18.38 -6.84 -11.82
CA ILE A 153 19.80 -6.94 -12.19
C ILE A 153 20.30 -8.36 -11.92
N LEU A 154 20.05 -8.92 -10.74
CA LEU A 154 20.64 -10.20 -10.35
C LEU A 154 20.23 -11.36 -11.27
N ASN A 155 18.96 -11.40 -11.71
CA ASN A 155 18.39 -12.58 -12.35
C ASN A 155 18.05 -12.40 -13.83
N ARG A 156 18.09 -11.17 -14.39
CA ARG A 156 17.95 -10.95 -15.84
C ARG A 156 19.27 -11.04 -16.60
N LEU A 157 20.41 -11.07 -15.90
CA LEU A 157 21.76 -11.08 -16.48
C LEU A 157 22.15 -12.29 -17.35
N PRO A 158 21.58 -13.51 -17.27
CA PRO A 158 22.00 -14.58 -18.17
C PRO A 158 21.39 -14.49 -19.58
N TYR A 159 20.53 -13.50 -19.89
CA TYR A 159 19.89 -13.35 -21.21
C TYR A 159 20.45 -12.21 -22.07
N SER A 160 21.55 -11.58 -21.66
CA SER A 160 22.23 -10.52 -22.41
C SER A 160 23.62 -10.95 -22.92
N LEU A 161 23.72 -12.13 -23.53
CA LEU A 161 24.89 -12.51 -24.32
C LEU A 161 24.42 -13.02 -25.69
N PRO A 162 24.78 -12.35 -26.81
CA PRO A 162 24.71 -12.94 -28.13
C PRO A 162 25.67 -14.12 -28.28
#